data_AF-A0A1X6MY26-F1
#
_entry.id   AF-A0A1X6MY26-F1
#
_cell.length_a   1.000
_cell.length_b   1.000
_cell.length_c   1.000
_cell.angle_alpha   90.00
_cell.angle_beta   90.00
_cell.angle_gamma   90.00
#
_symmetry.space_group_name_H-M   'P 1'
#
loop_
_entity.id
_entity.type
_entity.pdbx_description
1 polymer ?
#
loop_
_entity_poly.entity_id
_entity_poly.type
_entity_poly.pdbx_seq_one_letter_code
_entity_poly.pdbx_strand_id
1 'polypeptide(L)'
;MAPLPAVTQVRTFVQFTRWGYFPCIVAFIVAFLSHTTHGAPLGLDTSLYCPKNLDILWNLAKFLGTNYIAHAISVPLAAEVGRFTQRVTVRSPTHWAAIVSLFLPFGGLGRAILLVAEHLESLNDNVRAALKHGSIHIITRTEMWQPPDDREEIIFVRLPPKWHDLPSDHANNGYAAFKLVSERESHIVIDHHDRKIHGELHLPRGYAVAAPLDKSITESIIDTRLLDTRGLSIHRPPQTLNLLAAVAQMVAACITLKSTIGNQVERFGYAAYGLSVFPYALMSAVNVICSAIVGDFTSGYMLRTPILQEAERRGAVFDGSIGRVRSLYAEPGYKGKSGFTAVGMSIKPENPAVVNSRKILVVRDGEKKKEFLFDPERYNTDIDTSFFDISSITHDGQHDENEVKPYKKRHWLRYFAIALAFLITMLAPYAVIYFFSGFRKGQSTTAQRRWMMSWLVADQVSAAGTFVFWWIWQKHGNIIPIAVHYAGVAGLLVPAIGGLVTVGAMFLEDNQFGPCGPS
;
A
#
# COMPACT_ATOMS: atom_id res chain seq x y z
N MET A 1 41.20 3.69 -11.25
CA MET A 1 40.12 3.85 -10.26
C MET A 1 38.81 3.80 -11.01
N ALA A 2 38.15 2.64 -11.02
CA ALA A 2 36.86 2.42 -11.68
C ALA A 2 35.73 2.57 -10.65
N PRO A 3 34.60 3.22 -10.98
CA PRO A 3 33.44 3.25 -10.09
C PRO A 3 32.64 1.95 -10.22
N LEU A 4 32.21 1.41 -9.08
CA LEU A 4 31.43 0.19 -8.91
C LEU A 4 29.98 0.33 -9.43
N PRO A 5 29.36 -0.74 -9.99
CA PRO A 5 28.00 -0.72 -10.50
C PRO A 5 26.99 -1.00 -9.38
N ALA A 6 26.47 0.04 -8.72
CA ALA A 6 25.52 -0.11 -7.61
C ALA A 6 24.04 -0.18 -8.04
N VAL A 7 23.71 0.06 -9.31
CA VAL A 7 22.30 0.25 -9.74
C VAL A 7 21.69 -1.01 -10.35
N THR A 8 22.50 -1.93 -10.89
CA THR A 8 21.99 -3.14 -11.55
C THR A 8 21.61 -4.25 -10.55
N GLN A 9 22.21 -4.28 -9.35
CA GLN A 9 21.92 -5.33 -8.35
C GLN A 9 20.56 -5.18 -7.65
N VAL A 10 19.97 -3.97 -7.62
CA VAL A 10 18.67 -3.76 -6.95
C VAL A 10 17.52 -4.32 -7.79
N ARG A 11 17.61 -4.30 -9.13
CA ARG A 11 16.59 -4.93 -10.00
C ARG A 11 16.58 -6.45 -9.88
N THR A 12 17.74 -7.08 -9.73
CA THR A 12 17.85 -8.53 -9.57
C THR A 12 17.40 -8.98 -8.18
N PHE A 13 17.66 -8.20 -7.12
CA PHE A 13 17.24 -8.54 -5.75
C PHE A 13 15.71 -8.50 -5.55
N VAL A 14 15.00 -7.64 -6.29
CA VAL A 14 13.52 -7.57 -6.27
C VAL A 14 12.89 -8.73 -7.04
N GLN A 15 13.56 -9.28 -8.07
CA GLN A 15 13.11 -10.52 -8.71
C GLN A 15 13.51 -11.78 -7.92
N PHE A 16 14.64 -11.77 -7.20
CA PHE A 16 15.12 -12.91 -6.40
C PHE A 16 14.32 -13.18 -5.10
N THR A 17 13.48 -12.24 -4.68
CA THR A 17 12.63 -12.36 -3.48
C THR A 17 11.22 -12.90 -3.79
N ARG A 18 10.96 -13.27 -5.05
CA ARG A 18 9.78 -14.06 -5.41
C ARG A 18 9.95 -15.51 -4.91
N TRP A 19 9.35 -15.78 -3.74
CA TRP A 19 8.79 -17.08 -3.32
C TRP A 19 9.73 -18.22 -2.85
N GLY A 20 11.06 -18.14 -2.95
CA GLY A 20 11.93 -19.31 -2.67
C GLY A 20 12.12 -19.74 -1.21
N TYR A 21 12.27 -18.81 -0.26
CA TYR A 21 12.68 -19.16 1.13
C TYR A 21 11.57 -19.06 2.18
N PHE A 22 10.40 -18.53 1.80
CA PHE A 22 9.27 -18.35 2.71
C PHE A 22 8.67 -19.68 3.21
N PRO A 23 8.51 -20.73 2.37
CA PRO A 23 8.08 -22.05 2.85
C PRO A 23 9.09 -22.65 3.84
N CYS A 24 10.39 -22.39 3.66
CA CYS A 24 11.45 -22.91 4.52
C CYS A 24 11.48 -22.22 5.89
N ILE A 25 11.24 -20.91 5.96
CA ILE A 25 11.17 -20.18 7.24
C ILE A 25 9.90 -20.54 8.01
N VAL A 26 8.75 -20.64 7.32
CA VAL A 26 7.50 -21.12 7.93
C VAL A 26 7.64 -22.58 8.35
N ALA A 27 8.24 -23.45 7.54
CA ALA A 27 8.52 -24.83 7.92
C ALA A 27 9.52 -24.92 9.08
N PHE A 28 10.50 -24.03 9.19
CA PHE A 28 11.44 -23.98 10.31
C PHE A 28 10.76 -23.51 11.59
N ILE A 29 9.89 -22.49 11.53
CA ILE A 29 9.11 -22.02 12.68
C ILE A 29 8.09 -23.09 13.11
N VAL A 30 7.41 -23.72 12.16
CA VAL A 30 6.51 -24.85 12.41
C VAL A 30 7.29 -26.02 13.00
N ALA A 31 8.45 -26.40 12.47
CA ALA A 31 9.29 -27.47 13.02
C ALA A 31 9.83 -27.14 14.43
N PHE A 32 10.19 -25.88 14.68
CA PHE A 32 10.65 -25.42 15.99
C PHE A 32 9.52 -25.41 17.04
N LEU A 33 8.31 -25.00 16.63
CA LEU A 33 7.10 -25.10 17.44
C LEU A 33 6.68 -26.56 17.67
N SER A 34 6.78 -27.41 16.65
CA SER A 34 6.57 -28.86 16.74
C SER A 34 7.53 -29.50 17.75
N HIS A 35 8.77 -29.02 17.81
CA HIS A 35 9.76 -29.50 18.75
C HIS A 35 9.41 -29.19 20.21
N THR A 36 8.74 -28.05 20.46
CA THR A 36 8.19 -27.70 21.78
C THR A 36 6.89 -28.41 22.13
N THR A 37 6.21 -29.02 21.16
CA THR A 37 4.95 -29.77 21.36
C THR A 37 5.11 -31.29 21.39
N HIS A 38 6.33 -31.83 21.44
CA HIS A 38 6.58 -33.29 21.56
C HIS A 38 6.05 -33.97 22.83
N GLY A 39 5.23 -33.28 23.63
CA GLY A 39 4.49 -33.88 24.75
C GLY A 39 3.14 -34.50 24.40
N ALA A 40 2.61 -34.36 23.18
CA ALA A 40 1.29 -34.90 22.84
C ALA A 40 1.40 -36.06 21.81
N PRO A 41 1.41 -37.33 22.26
CA PRO A 41 1.25 -38.44 21.34
C PRO A 41 -0.15 -38.40 20.74
N LEU A 42 -0.25 -38.12 19.43
CA LEU A 42 -1.45 -38.37 18.62
C LEU A 42 -1.57 -39.87 18.33
N GLY A 43 -1.61 -40.70 19.38
CA GLY A 43 -2.27 -41.99 19.30
C GLY A 43 -3.76 -41.70 19.40
N LEU A 44 -4.50 -41.89 18.31
CA LEU A 44 -5.96 -41.77 18.32
C LEU A 44 -6.51 -42.93 19.14
N ASP A 45 -6.52 -42.76 20.46
CA ASP A 45 -7.09 -43.70 21.41
C ASP A 45 -8.62 -43.73 21.19
N THR A 46 -9.15 -44.91 20.89
CA THR A 46 -10.58 -45.10 20.65
C THR A 46 -11.42 -44.73 21.88
N SER A 47 -10.79 -44.66 23.06
CA SER A 47 -11.38 -44.19 24.33
C SER A 47 -11.83 -42.72 24.32
N LEU A 48 -11.36 -41.90 23.37
CA LEU A 48 -11.71 -40.48 23.26
C LEU A 48 -12.98 -40.23 22.42
N TYR A 49 -13.47 -41.23 21.69
CA TYR A 49 -14.60 -41.09 20.78
C TYR A 49 -15.92 -41.40 21.50
N CYS A 50 -16.55 -40.37 22.08
CA CYS A 50 -17.92 -40.47 22.58
C CYS A 50 -18.72 -39.18 22.30
N PRO A 51 -20.07 -39.22 22.32
CA PRO A 51 -20.91 -38.06 22.01
C PRO A 51 -20.57 -36.81 22.82
N LYS A 52 -20.27 -36.97 24.13
CA LYS A 52 -19.82 -35.88 25.01
C LYS A 52 -18.58 -35.16 24.47
N ASN A 53 -17.55 -35.91 24.09
CA ASN A 53 -16.30 -35.34 23.58
C ASN A 53 -16.49 -34.70 22.20
N LEU A 54 -17.36 -35.27 21.35
CA LEU A 54 -17.71 -34.69 20.07
C LEU A 54 -18.41 -33.33 20.24
N ASP A 55 -19.35 -33.22 21.19
CA ASP A 55 -20.02 -31.98 21.53
C ASP A 55 -19.05 -30.92 22.07
N ILE A 56 -18.09 -31.33 22.90
CA ILE A 56 -17.03 -30.42 23.40
C ILE A 56 -16.18 -29.89 22.23
N LEU A 57 -15.74 -30.77 21.33
CA LEU A 57 -14.95 -30.37 20.15
C LEU A 57 -15.74 -29.45 19.22
N TRP A 58 -17.04 -29.72 19.03
CA TRP A 58 -17.93 -28.85 18.25
C TRP A 58 -18.11 -27.49 18.89
N ASN A 59 -18.26 -27.42 20.22
CA ASN A 59 -18.35 -26.16 20.96
C ASN A 59 -17.03 -25.40 20.94
N LEU A 60 -15.88 -26.08 20.97
CA LEU A 60 -14.57 -25.46 20.76
C LEU A 60 -14.45 -24.89 19.35
N ALA A 61 -14.85 -25.64 18.32
CA ALA A 61 -14.82 -25.17 16.94
C ALA A 61 -15.71 -23.94 16.75
N LYS A 62 -16.92 -23.95 17.33
CA LYS A 62 -17.79 -22.77 17.39
C LYS A 62 -17.11 -21.60 18.08
N PHE A 63 -16.55 -21.83 19.27
CA PHE A 63 -15.87 -20.80 20.05
C PHE A 63 -14.71 -20.16 19.28
N LEU A 64 -13.86 -20.96 18.65
CA LEU A 64 -12.75 -20.46 17.81
C LEU A 64 -13.28 -19.74 16.57
N GLY A 65 -14.28 -20.31 15.91
CA GLY A 65 -14.94 -19.74 14.74
C GLY A 65 -15.52 -18.35 15.01
N THR A 66 -16.33 -18.22 16.06
CA THR A 66 -17.07 -16.99 16.38
C THR A 66 -16.28 -15.95 17.16
N ASN A 67 -15.14 -16.29 17.74
CA ASN A 67 -14.33 -15.33 18.51
C ASN A 67 -12.99 -14.98 17.86
N TYR A 68 -12.45 -15.85 17.01
CA TYR A 68 -11.13 -15.65 16.40
C TYR A 68 -11.13 -15.72 14.88
N ILE A 69 -12.03 -16.44 14.22
CA ILE A 69 -11.97 -16.56 12.74
C ILE A 69 -12.89 -15.54 12.07
N ALA A 70 -14.10 -15.34 12.58
CA ALA A 70 -15.11 -14.52 11.93
C ALA A 70 -14.73 -13.04 11.79
N HIS A 71 -13.89 -12.48 12.66
CA HIS A 71 -13.40 -11.10 12.47
C HIS A 71 -12.50 -10.95 11.24
N ALA A 72 -11.84 -12.01 10.76
CA ALA A 72 -10.97 -11.93 9.59
C ALA A 72 -11.76 -11.52 8.33
N ILE A 73 -13.05 -11.86 8.25
CA ILE A 73 -13.98 -11.44 7.19
C ILE A 73 -14.28 -9.94 7.28
N SER A 74 -14.31 -9.39 8.50
CA SER A 74 -14.59 -7.97 8.73
C SER A 74 -13.43 -7.03 8.42
N VAL A 75 -12.23 -7.56 8.18
CA VAL A 75 -11.03 -6.76 7.92
C VAL A 75 -11.22 -5.97 6.63
N PRO A 76 -11.18 -4.62 6.66
CA PRO A 76 -11.28 -3.82 5.46
C PRO A 76 -10.15 -4.17 4.49
N LEU A 77 -10.53 -4.73 3.35
CA LEU A 77 -9.61 -5.03 2.25
C LEU A 77 -9.24 -3.76 1.48
N ALA A 78 -10.16 -2.79 1.49
CA ALA A 78 -10.05 -1.50 0.84
C ALA A 78 -8.84 -0.73 1.37
N ALA A 79 -8.03 -0.24 0.43
CA ALA A 79 -7.06 0.81 0.61
C ALA A 79 -5.92 0.52 1.61
N GLU A 80 -4.73 0.94 1.23
CA GLU A 80 -3.54 0.68 1.98
C GLU A 80 -2.77 1.99 2.17
N VAL A 81 -2.34 2.26 3.40
CA VAL A 81 -1.70 3.53 3.77
C VAL A 81 -0.18 3.41 3.70
N GLY A 82 0.49 4.42 3.14
CA GLY A 82 1.95 4.45 3.00
C GLY A 82 2.46 3.55 1.88
N ARG A 83 3.50 2.74 2.11
CA ARG A 83 4.11 1.83 1.11
C ARG A 83 3.13 0.86 0.45
N PHE A 84 2.11 0.53 1.22
CA PHE A 84 1.05 -0.39 0.91
C PHE A 84 0.09 0.16 -0.17
N THR A 85 0.13 1.47 -0.51
CA THR A 85 -0.66 2.04 -1.63
C THR A 85 -0.51 1.25 -2.93
N GLN A 86 0.65 0.62 -3.12
CA GLN A 86 0.94 -0.28 -4.24
C GLN A 86 0.18 -1.61 -4.22
N ARG A 87 -0.65 -1.95 -3.23
CA ARG A 87 -1.37 -3.23 -3.21
C ARG A 87 -2.88 -3.12 -3.41
N VAL A 88 -3.42 -1.92 -3.31
CA VAL A 88 -4.88 -1.66 -3.32
C VAL A 88 -5.56 -2.16 -4.59
N THR A 89 -4.90 -2.02 -5.72
CA THR A 89 -5.45 -2.36 -7.02
C THR A 89 -4.93 -3.69 -7.57
N VAL A 90 -4.12 -4.44 -6.82
CA VAL A 90 -3.51 -5.68 -7.35
C VAL A 90 -4.61 -6.73 -7.56
N ARG A 91 -4.58 -7.43 -8.71
CA ARG A 91 -5.54 -8.49 -9.04
C ARG A 91 -5.41 -9.73 -8.16
N SER A 92 -4.27 -9.92 -7.48
CA SER A 92 -3.98 -11.11 -6.70
C SER A 92 -4.93 -11.29 -5.50
N PRO A 93 -5.40 -12.52 -5.22
CA PRO A 93 -6.37 -12.81 -4.16
C PRO A 93 -5.74 -12.92 -2.76
N THR A 94 -4.47 -12.57 -2.57
CA THR A 94 -3.77 -12.77 -1.29
C THR A 94 -4.22 -11.76 -0.24
N HIS A 95 -5.19 -12.16 0.60
CA HIS A 95 -5.72 -11.38 1.73
C HIS A 95 -4.76 -11.35 2.93
N TRP A 96 -3.51 -10.92 2.71
CA TRP A 96 -2.45 -10.88 3.73
C TRP A 96 -2.89 -10.17 5.02
N ALA A 97 -3.59 -9.03 4.89
CA ALA A 97 -4.06 -8.28 6.05
C ALA A 97 -5.03 -9.08 6.92
N ALA A 98 -5.93 -9.87 6.32
CA ALA A 98 -6.85 -10.72 7.04
C ALA A 98 -6.13 -11.87 7.76
N ILE A 99 -5.13 -12.48 7.10
CA ILE A 99 -4.31 -13.55 7.69
C ILE A 99 -3.51 -13.04 8.88
N VAL A 100 -2.85 -11.88 8.76
CA VAL A 100 -2.11 -11.29 9.88
C VAL A 100 -3.08 -10.93 11.01
N SER A 101 -4.22 -10.33 10.68
CA SER A 101 -5.22 -9.92 11.67
C SER A 101 -5.85 -11.10 12.41
N LEU A 102 -5.87 -12.31 11.83
CA LEU A 102 -6.33 -13.53 12.50
C LEU A 102 -5.56 -13.77 13.80
N PHE A 103 -4.24 -13.60 13.75
CA PHE A 103 -3.34 -13.86 14.87
C PHE A 103 -2.95 -12.60 15.65
N LEU A 104 -2.95 -11.45 14.98
CA LEU A 104 -2.51 -10.16 15.51
C LEU A 104 -3.60 -9.09 15.23
N PRO A 105 -4.76 -9.16 15.91
CA PRO A 105 -5.87 -8.24 15.64
C PRO A 105 -5.54 -6.77 15.89
N PHE A 106 -4.60 -6.45 16.79
CA PHE A 106 -4.15 -5.07 17.00
C PHE A 106 -3.40 -4.49 15.81
N GLY A 107 -2.65 -5.32 15.05
CA GLY A 107 -2.07 -4.89 13.77
C GLY A 107 -3.15 -4.45 12.77
N GLY A 108 -4.24 -5.20 12.68
CA GLY A 108 -5.42 -4.86 11.88
C GLY A 108 -6.16 -3.63 12.38
N LEU A 109 -6.36 -3.51 13.69
CA LEU A 109 -6.94 -2.33 14.34
C LEU A 109 -6.11 -1.07 14.07
N GLY A 110 -4.79 -1.15 14.18
CA GLY A 110 -3.90 -0.03 13.89
C GLY A 110 -4.03 0.43 12.43
N ARG A 111 -4.12 -0.51 11.50
CA ARG A 111 -4.42 -0.21 10.08
C ARG A 111 -5.78 0.48 9.92
N ALA A 112 -6.82 0.00 10.58
CA ALA A 112 -8.16 0.58 10.49
C ALA A 112 -8.21 2.02 11.07
N ILE A 113 -7.53 2.29 12.18
CA ILE A 113 -7.38 3.66 12.73
C ILE A 113 -6.73 4.59 11.70
N LEU A 114 -5.65 4.14 11.05
CA LEU A 114 -4.97 4.93 10.03
C LEU A 114 -5.87 5.19 8.82
N LEU A 115 -6.62 4.18 8.35
CA LEU A 115 -7.56 4.35 7.23
C LEU A 115 -8.65 5.38 7.55
N VAL A 116 -9.26 5.30 8.74
CA VAL A 116 -10.25 6.29 9.18
C VAL A 116 -9.60 7.68 9.27
N ALA A 117 -8.41 7.80 9.87
CA ALA A 117 -7.74 9.08 10.02
C ALA A 117 -7.33 9.73 8.68
N GLU A 118 -6.91 8.94 7.69
CA GLU A 118 -6.64 9.43 6.33
C GLU A 118 -7.93 9.85 5.61
N HIS A 119 -9.02 9.11 5.81
CA HIS A 119 -10.30 9.42 5.18
C HIS A 119 -10.95 10.69 5.75
N LEU A 120 -10.88 10.89 7.07
CA LEU A 120 -11.47 12.06 7.75
C LEU A 120 -10.93 13.39 7.24
N GLU A 121 -9.67 13.44 6.78
CA GLU A 121 -9.10 14.65 6.20
C GLU A 121 -9.65 15.01 4.80
N SER A 122 -10.27 14.06 4.12
CA SER A 122 -10.77 14.21 2.75
C SER A 122 -12.27 13.91 2.64
N LEU A 123 -13.03 14.07 3.74
CA LEU A 123 -14.48 13.80 3.78
C LEU A 123 -15.26 14.52 2.67
N ASN A 124 -14.84 15.74 2.35
CA ASN A 124 -15.51 16.60 1.37
C ASN A 124 -14.85 16.57 -0.02
N ASP A 125 -13.86 15.69 -0.24
CA ASP A 125 -13.14 15.59 -1.51
C ASP A 125 -12.84 14.12 -1.83
N ASN A 126 -13.72 13.52 -2.65
CA ASN A 126 -13.62 12.11 -3.02
C ASN A 126 -12.34 11.78 -3.79
N VAL A 127 -11.82 12.73 -4.58
CA VAL A 127 -10.61 12.54 -5.38
C VAL A 127 -9.39 12.47 -4.47
N ARG A 128 -9.29 13.37 -3.48
CA ARG A 128 -8.24 13.29 -2.46
C ARG A 128 -8.40 12.08 -1.56
N ALA A 129 -9.62 11.69 -1.23
CA ALA A 129 -9.85 10.45 -0.49
C ALA A 129 -9.29 9.25 -1.28
N ALA A 130 -9.63 9.12 -2.57
CA ALA A 130 -9.10 8.08 -3.45
C ALA A 130 -7.55 8.11 -3.52
N LEU A 131 -6.95 9.30 -3.62
CA LEU A 131 -5.49 9.47 -3.61
C LEU A 131 -4.86 8.98 -2.30
N LYS A 132 -5.43 9.38 -1.15
CA LYS A 132 -4.97 8.94 0.18
C LYS A 132 -5.12 7.44 0.38
N HIS A 133 -6.10 6.84 -0.27
CA HIS A 133 -6.36 5.41 -0.24
C HIS A 133 -5.61 4.61 -1.33
N GLY A 134 -4.77 5.25 -2.15
CA GLY A 134 -3.93 4.57 -3.13
C GLY A 134 -4.69 4.05 -4.36
N SER A 135 -5.94 4.48 -4.57
CA SER A 135 -6.71 4.10 -5.75
C SER A 135 -6.46 5.04 -6.94
N ILE A 136 -5.87 6.21 -6.75
CA ILE A 136 -5.50 7.11 -7.86
C ILE A 136 -4.18 6.69 -8.51
N HIS A 137 -4.20 6.61 -9.84
CA HIS A 137 -3.07 6.34 -10.71
C HIS A 137 -2.86 7.51 -11.67
N ILE A 138 -1.64 7.66 -12.16
CA ILE A 138 -1.25 8.69 -13.14
C ILE A 138 -0.50 8.06 -14.29
N ILE A 139 -0.52 8.70 -15.46
CA ILE A 139 0.34 8.34 -16.58
C ILE A 139 1.66 9.09 -16.47
N THR A 140 2.74 8.39 -16.77
CA THR A 140 4.11 8.92 -16.78
C THR A 140 4.80 8.65 -18.11
N ARG A 141 5.68 9.54 -18.54
CA ARG A 141 6.61 9.31 -19.65
C ARG A 141 7.71 8.35 -19.19
N THR A 142 8.16 7.49 -20.09
CA THR A 142 9.28 6.56 -19.89
C THR A 142 10.50 7.02 -20.67
N GLU A 143 11.64 6.36 -20.48
CA GLU A 143 12.87 6.62 -21.26
C GLU A 143 12.68 6.39 -22.77
N MET A 144 11.64 5.65 -23.17
CA MET A 144 11.31 5.37 -24.56
C MET A 144 10.41 6.44 -25.20
N TRP A 145 10.08 7.51 -24.48
CA TRP A 145 9.22 8.58 -24.97
C TRP A 145 9.91 9.35 -26.11
N GLN A 146 9.14 9.71 -27.14
CA GLN A 146 9.61 10.45 -28.31
C GLN A 146 8.55 11.47 -28.77
N PRO A 147 8.95 12.62 -29.34
CA PRO A 147 8.04 13.53 -30.03
C PRO A 147 7.33 12.87 -31.22
N PRO A 148 6.17 13.40 -31.64
CA PRO A 148 5.46 12.92 -32.81
C PRO A 148 6.27 13.09 -34.10
N ASP A 149 6.06 12.18 -35.06
CA ASP A 149 6.71 12.19 -36.38
C ASP A 149 5.83 12.76 -37.51
N ASP A 150 4.54 12.95 -37.25
CA ASP A 150 3.53 13.40 -38.21
C ASP A 150 3.22 14.90 -38.12
N ARG A 151 3.44 15.49 -36.95
CA ARG A 151 3.05 16.87 -36.64
C ARG A 151 3.97 17.50 -35.61
N GLU A 152 3.90 18.82 -35.54
CA GLU A 152 4.56 19.57 -34.48
C GLU A 152 3.66 19.65 -33.25
N GLU A 153 4.21 19.30 -32.09
CA GLU A 153 3.53 19.43 -30.80
C GLU A 153 4.31 20.35 -29.87
N ILE A 154 3.59 21.11 -29.04
CA ILE A 154 4.22 21.95 -28.01
C ILE A 154 4.58 21.06 -26.82
N ILE A 155 5.87 20.98 -26.52
CA ILE A 155 6.44 20.15 -25.48
C ILE A 155 7.28 21.05 -24.57
N PHE A 156 7.13 20.87 -23.27
CA PHE A 156 7.93 21.57 -22.29
C PHE A 156 9.20 20.78 -22.00
N VAL A 157 10.35 21.42 -22.24
CA VAL A 157 11.67 20.80 -22.04
C VAL A 157 12.63 21.78 -21.38
N ARG A 158 13.63 21.29 -20.65
CA ARG A 158 14.82 22.13 -20.40
C ARG A 158 15.72 22.04 -21.61
N LEU A 159 15.99 23.20 -22.20
CA LEU A 159 16.87 23.32 -23.35
C LEU A 159 18.34 23.11 -22.91
N PRO A 160 19.19 22.56 -23.81
CA PRO A 160 20.60 22.32 -23.50
C PRO A 160 21.34 23.63 -23.17
N PRO A 161 22.45 23.57 -22.40
CA PRO A 161 23.28 24.73 -22.12
C PRO A 161 23.70 25.43 -23.42
N LYS A 162 23.75 26.77 -23.41
CA LYS A 162 24.10 27.58 -24.59
C LYS A 162 23.18 27.36 -25.80
N TRP A 163 21.93 26.92 -25.58
CA TRP A 163 20.92 26.81 -26.64
C TRP A 163 20.87 28.01 -27.59
N HIS A 164 20.97 29.23 -27.05
CA HIS A 164 20.85 30.45 -27.84
C HIS A 164 22.10 30.75 -28.70
N ASP A 165 23.26 30.21 -28.30
CA ASP A 165 24.58 30.44 -28.91
C ASP A 165 25.02 29.29 -29.83
N LEU A 166 24.32 28.14 -29.78
CA LEU A 166 24.60 26.99 -30.64
C LEU A 166 24.42 27.34 -32.12
N PRO A 167 25.47 27.29 -32.97
CA PRO A 167 25.33 27.52 -34.41
C PRO A 167 24.40 26.49 -35.06
N SER A 168 23.63 26.90 -36.08
CA SER A 168 22.72 25.99 -36.80
C SER A 168 23.47 24.79 -37.40
N ASP A 169 24.70 24.98 -37.85
CA ASP A 169 25.52 23.92 -38.44
C ASP A 169 26.00 22.87 -37.43
N HIS A 170 26.17 23.25 -36.16
CA HIS A 170 26.45 22.31 -35.07
C HIS A 170 25.20 21.56 -34.64
N ALA A 171 24.04 22.23 -34.63
CA ALA A 171 22.78 21.53 -34.37
C ALA A 171 22.52 20.44 -35.44
N ASN A 172 22.67 20.79 -36.72
CA ASN A 172 22.36 19.89 -37.84
C ASN A 172 23.21 18.62 -37.89
N ASN A 173 24.45 18.67 -37.38
CA ASN A 173 25.37 17.54 -37.35
C ASN A 173 25.46 16.84 -35.98
N GLY A 174 24.98 17.51 -34.93
CA GLY A 174 24.98 17.00 -33.56
C GLY A 174 23.81 16.06 -33.29
N TYR A 175 24.02 15.12 -32.36
CA TYR A 175 22.97 14.21 -31.92
C TYR A 175 22.09 14.85 -30.86
N ALA A 176 20.80 14.51 -30.82
CA ALA A 176 19.88 14.89 -29.76
C ALA A 176 19.35 13.67 -29.02
N ALA A 177 19.28 13.77 -27.69
CA ALA A 177 18.71 12.75 -26.82
C ALA A 177 17.81 13.36 -25.75
N PHE A 178 16.81 12.59 -25.31
CA PHE A 178 15.94 12.99 -24.21
C PHE A 178 16.43 12.39 -22.91
N LYS A 179 16.49 13.23 -21.88
CA LYS A 179 16.78 12.80 -20.52
C LYS A 179 15.52 12.96 -19.68
N LEU A 180 15.02 11.84 -19.17
CA LEU A 180 13.90 11.88 -18.23
C LEU A 180 14.43 12.43 -16.89
N VAL A 181 13.94 13.60 -16.51
CA VAL A 181 14.27 14.20 -15.22
C VAL A 181 13.58 13.37 -14.15
N SER A 182 14.38 12.64 -13.38
CA SER A 182 13.90 11.91 -12.22
C SER A 182 13.32 12.91 -11.20
N GLU A 183 12.02 12.89 -11.02
CA GLU A 183 11.32 13.71 -10.04
C GLU A 183 11.38 13.06 -8.65
N ARG A 184 12.59 12.77 -8.16
CA ARG A 184 12.82 11.98 -6.92
C ARG A 184 11.98 10.67 -6.92
N GLU A 185 11.88 9.99 -5.79
CA GLU A 185 10.97 8.84 -5.60
C GLU A 185 9.48 9.30 -5.51
N SER A 186 9.02 10.20 -6.40
CA SER A 186 7.65 10.75 -6.37
C SER A 186 6.59 9.74 -6.80
N HIS A 187 6.95 8.83 -7.70
CA HIS A 187 6.06 7.81 -8.24
C HIS A 187 6.85 6.54 -8.56
N ILE A 188 6.13 5.45 -8.72
CA ILE A 188 6.68 4.18 -9.21
C ILE A 188 5.91 3.72 -10.43
N VAL A 189 6.64 3.31 -11.47
CA VAL A 189 6.03 2.66 -12.63
C VAL A 189 5.54 1.29 -12.20
N ILE A 190 4.28 0.99 -12.50
CA ILE A 190 3.64 -0.29 -12.18
C ILE A 190 3.26 -1.01 -13.47
N ASP A 191 3.30 -2.34 -13.40
CA ASP A 191 2.62 -3.15 -14.41
C ASP A 191 1.11 -3.01 -14.20
N HIS A 192 0.43 -2.49 -15.22
CA HIS A 192 -1.01 -2.24 -15.20
C HIS A 192 -1.83 -3.51 -15.41
N HIS A 193 -1.26 -4.57 -16.00
CA HIS A 193 -1.94 -5.86 -16.17
C HIS A 193 -2.18 -6.57 -14.84
N ASP A 194 -1.30 -6.35 -13.87
CA ASP A 194 -1.45 -6.83 -12.50
C ASP A 194 -2.50 -6.03 -11.72
N ARG A 195 -3.12 -5.00 -12.32
CA ARG A 195 -4.05 -4.08 -11.64
C ARG A 195 -5.48 -4.22 -12.12
N LYS A 196 -6.42 -3.99 -11.19
CA LYS A 196 -7.82 -3.67 -11.49
C LYS A 196 -7.91 -2.16 -11.68
N ILE A 197 -7.85 -1.70 -12.91
CA ILE A 197 -8.06 -0.29 -13.29
C ILE A 197 -9.49 -0.17 -13.81
N HIS A 198 -10.16 0.94 -13.48
CA HIS A 198 -11.48 1.26 -14.00
C HIS A 198 -11.37 1.62 -15.49
N GLY A 199 -12.25 1.04 -16.31
CA GLY A 199 -12.28 1.26 -17.74
C GLY A 199 -11.22 0.47 -18.52
N GLU A 200 -11.16 0.72 -19.82
CA GLU A 200 -10.12 0.22 -20.71
C GLU A 200 -8.89 1.12 -20.67
N LEU A 201 -7.70 0.54 -20.83
CA LEU A 201 -6.44 1.28 -20.89
C LEU A 201 -5.53 0.66 -21.94
N HIS A 202 -5.22 1.44 -22.98
CA HIS A 202 -4.21 1.13 -23.97
C HIS A 202 -3.22 2.29 -24.05
N LEU A 203 -1.95 2.01 -23.83
CA LEU A 203 -0.88 3.01 -23.82
C LEU A 203 0.06 2.82 -25.03
N PRO A 204 0.39 3.89 -25.76
CA PRO A 204 1.41 3.84 -26.79
C PRO A 204 2.81 3.71 -26.17
N ARG A 205 3.78 3.29 -26.98
CA ARG A 205 5.19 3.19 -26.56
C ARG A 205 5.67 4.55 -26.04
N GLY A 206 6.44 4.52 -24.96
CA GLY A 206 6.93 5.74 -24.31
C GLY A 206 6.12 6.16 -23.09
N TYR A 207 4.97 5.52 -22.80
CA TYR A 207 4.14 5.82 -21.63
C TYR A 207 3.95 4.59 -20.74
N ALA A 208 3.74 4.83 -19.45
CA ALA A 208 3.41 3.79 -18.50
C ALA A 208 2.47 4.31 -17.41
N VAL A 209 1.81 3.38 -16.71
CA VAL A 209 1.05 3.70 -15.50
C VAL A 209 1.99 3.82 -14.32
N ALA A 210 1.75 4.82 -13.48
CA ALA A 210 2.46 5.00 -12.24
C ALA A 210 1.52 5.17 -11.04
N ALA A 211 1.95 4.62 -9.90
CA ALA A 211 1.33 4.88 -8.61
C ALA A 211 2.08 6.02 -7.90
N PRO A 212 1.37 7.07 -7.42
CA PRO A 212 1.97 8.11 -6.59
C PRO A 212 2.57 7.57 -5.30
N LEU A 213 3.85 7.84 -5.07
CA LEU A 213 4.54 7.55 -3.80
C LEU A 213 4.48 8.77 -2.88
N ASP A 214 4.82 9.96 -3.39
CA ASP A 214 4.66 11.22 -2.67
C ASP A 214 3.32 11.86 -3.05
N LYS A 215 2.28 11.58 -2.24
CA LYS A 215 0.92 12.08 -2.47
C LYS A 215 0.84 13.60 -2.53
N SER A 216 1.74 14.31 -1.84
CA SER A 216 1.75 15.79 -1.82
C SER A 216 2.03 16.40 -3.19
N ILE A 217 2.80 15.69 -4.04
CA ILE A 217 3.05 16.09 -5.42
C ILE A 217 1.77 15.95 -6.24
N THR A 218 1.07 14.83 -6.12
CA THR A 218 -0.20 14.63 -6.83
C THR A 218 -1.30 15.56 -6.33
N GLU A 219 -1.33 15.91 -5.04
CA GLU A 219 -2.22 16.95 -4.51
C GLU A 219 -1.92 18.33 -5.12
N SER A 220 -0.64 18.67 -5.29
CA SER A 220 -0.23 19.89 -6.01
C SER A 220 -0.71 19.88 -7.46
N ILE A 221 -0.60 18.73 -8.15
CA ILE A 221 -1.12 18.59 -9.52
C ILE A 221 -2.64 18.79 -9.57
N ILE A 222 -3.38 18.21 -8.61
CA ILE A 222 -4.84 18.37 -8.53
C ILE A 222 -5.21 19.86 -8.43
N ASP A 223 -4.57 20.61 -7.54
CA ASP A 223 -4.93 22.02 -7.31
C ASP A 223 -4.45 22.96 -8.42
N THR A 224 -3.25 22.72 -8.95
CA THR A 224 -2.62 23.63 -9.91
C THR A 224 -2.99 23.35 -11.37
N ARG A 225 -3.24 22.08 -11.72
CA ARG A 225 -3.45 21.65 -13.12
C ARG A 225 -4.86 21.24 -13.45
N LEU A 226 -5.65 20.85 -12.46
CA LEU A 226 -7.02 20.40 -12.72
C LEU A 226 -8.01 21.51 -12.37
N LEU A 227 -9.14 21.51 -13.07
CA LEU A 227 -10.32 22.21 -12.59
C LEU A 227 -10.75 21.63 -11.24
N ASP A 228 -11.49 22.43 -10.45
CA ASP A 228 -11.89 22.04 -9.10
C ASP A 228 -12.51 20.64 -9.07
N THR A 229 -11.89 19.74 -8.32
CA THR A 229 -12.27 18.33 -8.23
C THR A 229 -13.23 18.03 -7.08
N ARG A 230 -13.52 19.00 -6.20
CA ARG A 230 -14.33 18.78 -4.99
C ARG A 230 -15.75 18.31 -5.30
N GLY A 231 -16.30 18.74 -6.43
CA GLY A 231 -17.63 18.31 -6.89
C GLY A 231 -17.67 16.92 -7.53
N LEU A 232 -16.52 16.26 -7.74
CA LEU A 232 -16.48 14.95 -8.37
C LEU A 232 -16.83 13.84 -7.37
N SER A 233 -17.75 12.96 -7.77
CA SER A 233 -18.09 11.77 -7.01
C SER A 233 -17.38 10.56 -7.60
N ILE A 234 -16.70 9.80 -6.74
CA ILE A 234 -16.08 8.52 -7.10
C ILE A 234 -16.96 7.43 -6.51
N HIS A 235 -17.32 6.43 -7.32
CA HIS A 235 -18.13 5.32 -6.83
C HIS A 235 -17.38 4.54 -5.76
N ARG A 236 -18.02 4.36 -4.60
CA ARG A 236 -17.46 3.68 -3.43
C ARG A 236 -18.53 2.82 -2.78
N PRO A 237 -18.64 1.53 -3.13
CA PRO A 237 -19.69 0.70 -2.58
C PRO A 237 -19.50 0.50 -1.07
N PRO A 238 -20.60 0.48 -0.29
CA PRO A 238 -20.52 0.19 1.13
C PRO A 238 -20.07 -1.26 1.36
N GLN A 239 -19.22 -1.49 2.36
CA GLN A 239 -18.72 -2.81 2.72
C GLN A 239 -19.72 -3.54 3.65
N THR A 240 -20.92 -3.82 3.14
CA THR A 240 -22.05 -4.33 3.94
C THR A 240 -21.75 -5.68 4.59
N LEU A 241 -21.11 -6.61 3.88
CA LEU A 241 -20.75 -7.91 4.42
C LEU A 241 -19.74 -7.77 5.57
N ASN A 242 -18.69 -6.97 5.38
CA ASN A 242 -17.67 -6.73 6.41
C ASN A 242 -18.28 -6.09 7.65
N LEU A 243 -19.21 -5.14 7.44
CA LEU A 243 -19.96 -4.49 8.51
C LEU A 243 -20.82 -5.50 9.29
N LEU A 244 -21.60 -6.34 8.60
CA LEU A 244 -22.43 -7.36 9.24
C LEU A 244 -21.59 -8.39 10.00
N ALA A 245 -20.47 -8.84 9.40
CA ALA A 245 -19.54 -9.75 10.05
C ALA A 245 -18.92 -9.13 11.30
N ALA A 246 -18.52 -7.85 11.25
CA ALA A 246 -17.97 -7.14 12.41
C ALA A 246 -18.99 -7.01 13.56
N VAL A 247 -20.25 -6.72 13.24
CA VAL A 247 -21.32 -6.62 14.24
C VAL A 247 -21.63 -7.97 14.86
N ALA A 248 -21.79 -9.03 14.04
CA ALA A 248 -22.03 -10.38 14.53
C ALA A 248 -20.89 -10.86 15.44
N GLN A 249 -19.64 -10.61 15.03
CA GLN A 249 -18.45 -10.89 15.81
C GLN A 249 -18.43 -10.16 17.16
N MET A 250 -18.76 -8.87 17.15
CA MET A 250 -18.79 -8.05 18.36
C MET A 250 -19.84 -8.57 19.35
N VAL A 251 -21.02 -8.98 18.87
CA VAL A 251 -22.05 -9.61 19.72
C VAL A 251 -21.55 -10.94 20.30
N ALA A 252 -20.96 -11.81 19.47
CA ALA A 252 -20.42 -13.10 19.93
C ALA A 252 -19.31 -12.93 20.98
N ALA A 253 -18.43 -11.95 20.78
CA ALA A 253 -17.38 -11.62 21.71
C ALA A 253 -17.93 -11.09 23.05
N CYS A 254 -18.94 -10.22 23.02
CA CYS A 254 -19.61 -9.72 24.23
C CYS A 254 -20.29 -10.86 25.02
N ILE A 255 -20.96 -11.79 24.32
CA ILE A 255 -21.58 -12.97 24.96
C ILE A 255 -20.49 -13.82 25.63
N THR A 256 -19.38 -14.06 24.94
CA THR A 256 -18.26 -14.85 25.45
C THR A 256 -17.60 -14.18 26.67
N LEU A 257 -17.37 -12.86 26.62
CA LEU A 257 -16.84 -12.11 27.75
C LEU A 257 -17.77 -12.20 28.96
N LYS A 258 -19.10 -12.10 28.75
CA LYS A 258 -20.08 -12.27 29.83
C LYS A 258 -20.03 -13.67 30.44
N SER A 259 -19.89 -14.72 29.64
CA SER A 259 -19.77 -16.10 30.15
C SER A 259 -18.42 -16.40 30.80
N THR A 260 -17.41 -15.55 30.60
CA THR A 260 -16.09 -15.68 31.22
C THR A 260 -16.10 -15.23 32.68
N ILE A 261 -16.98 -14.29 33.03
CA ILE A 261 -17.06 -13.70 34.38
C ILE A 261 -17.50 -14.78 35.38
N GLY A 262 -16.78 -14.86 36.51
CA GLY A 262 -16.99 -15.90 37.53
C GLY A 262 -16.05 -17.07 37.32
N ASN A 263 -16.58 -18.23 36.93
CA ASN A 263 -15.87 -19.51 36.93
C ASN A 263 -14.51 -19.50 36.23
N GLN A 264 -14.41 -18.96 35.00
CA GLN A 264 -13.13 -18.94 34.28
C GLN A 264 -12.14 -17.96 34.89
N VAL A 265 -12.58 -16.81 35.37
CA VAL A 265 -11.70 -15.82 36.03
C VAL A 265 -11.22 -16.32 37.39
N GLU A 266 -12.05 -17.01 38.15
CA GLU A 266 -11.65 -17.63 39.42
C GLU A 266 -10.62 -18.74 39.19
N ARG A 267 -10.84 -19.59 38.18
CA ARG A 267 -9.95 -20.70 37.83
C ARG A 267 -8.66 -20.25 37.17
N PHE A 268 -8.73 -19.46 36.10
CA PHE A 268 -7.55 -19.11 35.29
C PHE A 268 -7.01 -17.71 35.58
N GLY A 269 -7.69 -16.91 36.41
CA GLY A 269 -7.23 -15.57 36.76
C GLY A 269 -7.16 -14.64 35.56
N TYR A 270 -6.10 -13.84 35.51
CA TYR A 270 -5.82 -12.95 34.38
C TYR A 270 -5.50 -13.67 33.06
N ALA A 271 -5.29 -14.99 33.09
CA ALA A 271 -5.05 -15.80 31.89
C ALA A 271 -6.31 -16.52 31.41
N ALA A 272 -7.49 -16.19 31.95
CA ALA A 272 -8.76 -16.74 31.46
C ALA A 272 -8.89 -16.53 29.95
N TYR A 273 -9.04 -17.64 29.22
CA TYR A 273 -9.03 -17.62 27.76
C TYR A 273 -10.17 -16.77 27.17
N GLY A 274 -11.32 -16.69 27.85
CA GLY A 274 -12.41 -15.83 27.41
C GLY A 274 -12.08 -14.32 27.43
N LEU A 275 -11.13 -13.87 28.26
CA LEU A 275 -10.66 -12.47 28.26
C LEU A 275 -9.84 -12.14 26.98
N SER A 276 -9.20 -13.14 26.38
CA SER A 276 -8.41 -12.94 25.15
C SER A 276 -9.23 -12.70 23.88
N VAL A 277 -10.56 -12.80 23.99
CA VAL A 277 -11.50 -12.42 22.93
C VAL A 277 -11.66 -10.90 22.83
N PHE A 278 -11.36 -10.15 23.90
CA PHE A 278 -11.54 -8.70 23.91
C PHE A 278 -10.75 -7.95 22.81
N PRO A 279 -9.46 -8.26 22.54
CA PRO A 279 -8.75 -7.72 21.37
C PRO A 279 -9.52 -7.82 20.04
N TYR A 280 -10.16 -8.95 19.78
CA TYR A 280 -10.94 -9.20 18.58
C TYR A 280 -12.25 -8.41 18.56
N ALA A 281 -12.89 -8.24 19.72
CA ALA A 281 -14.06 -7.38 19.88
C ALA A 281 -13.71 -5.92 19.56
N LEU A 282 -12.61 -5.42 20.12
CA LEU A 282 -12.14 -4.05 19.92
C LEU A 282 -11.77 -3.80 18.46
N MET A 283 -11.05 -4.73 17.84
CA MET A 283 -10.76 -4.67 16.40
C MET A 283 -12.05 -4.61 15.57
N SER A 284 -13.02 -5.47 15.87
CA SER A 284 -14.30 -5.49 15.14
C SER A 284 -15.07 -4.17 15.27
N ALA A 285 -15.05 -3.55 16.45
CA ALA A 285 -15.66 -2.23 16.65
C ALA A 285 -15.00 -1.15 15.77
N VAL A 286 -13.67 -1.14 15.66
CA VAL A 286 -12.96 -0.22 14.77
C VAL A 286 -13.24 -0.56 13.29
N ASN A 287 -13.37 -1.84 12.93
CA ASN A 287 -13.73 -2.26 11.58
C ASN A 287 -15.15 -1.83 11.18
N VAL A 288 -16.11 -1.81 12.11
CA VAL A 288 -17.45 -1.22 11.89
C VAL A 288 -17.31 0.25 11.49
N ILE A 289 -16.58 1.03 12.28
CA ILE A 289 -16.35 2.46 12.02
C ILE A 289 -15.66 2.65 10.67
N CYS A 290 -14.61 1.88 10.41
CA CYS A 290 -13.86 1.95 9.16
C CYS A 290 -14.74 1.59 7.95
N SER A 291 -15.53 0.52 8.03
CA SER A 291 -16.38 0.07 6.92
C SER A 291 -17.54 1.03 6.65
N ALA A 292 -18.07 1.68 7.70
CA ALA A 292 -19.15 2.64 7.58
C ALA A 292 -18.70 3.99 6.98
N ILE A 293 -17.51 4.46 7.36
CA ILE A 293 -16.99 5.77 6.95
C ILE A 293 -16.20 5.65 5.64
N VAL A 294 -15.34 4.63 5.53
CA VAL A 294 -14.33 4.49 4.48
C VAL A 294 -14.76 3.43 3.46
N GLY A 295 -15.93 3.47 2.83
CA GLY A 295 -16.35 2.45 1.83
C GLY A 295 -15.28 1.96 0.81
N ASP A 296 -15.55 0.91 0.05
CA ASP A 296 -14.49 0.22 -0.73
C ASP A 296 -14.01 1.00 -1.98
N PHE A 297 -12.73 0.86 -2.31
CA PHE A 297 -12.14 1.27 -3.59
C PHE A 297 -11.78 0.03 -4.39
N THR A 298 -12.75 -0.50 -5.12
CA THR A 298 -12.66 -1.79 -5.82
C THR A 298 -11.74 -1.77 -7.05
N SER A 299 -11.46 -0.59 -7.60
CA SER A 299 -10.57 -0.39 -8.74
C SER A 299 -9.71 0.86 -8.58
N GLY A 300 -8.62 0.88 -9.33
CA GLY A 300 -7.81 2.08 -9.54
C GLY A 300 -8.48 3.02 -10.52
N TYR A 301 -8.42 4.31 -10.23
CA TYR A 301 -8.92 5.35 -11.11
C TYR A 301 -7.75 6.15 -11.67
N MET A 302 -7.83 6.51 -12.95
CA MET A 302 -6.80 7.32 -13.58
C MET A 302 -7.14 8.80 -13.43
N LEU A 303 -6.20 9.56 -12.90
CA LEU A 303 -6.31 11.01 -12.85
C LEU A 303 -6.00 11.59 -14.23
N ARG A 304 -6.85 12.49 -14.73
CA ARG A 304 -6.69 13.15 -16.02
C ARG A 304 -5.62 14.24 -15.93
N THR A 305 -4.35 13.84 -15.90
CA THR A 305 -3.20 14.76 -15.89
C THR A 305 -2.90 15.29 -17.31
N PRO A 306 -2.12 16.38 -17.44
CA PRO A 306 -1.66 16.85 -18.76
C PRO A 306 -0.95 15.76 -19.58
N ILE A 307 -0.15 14.90 -18.93
CA ILE A 307 0.54 13.78 -19.58
C ILE A 307 -0.44 12.72 -20.11
N LEU A 308 -1.54 12.44 -19.39
CA LEU A 308 -2.60 11.56 -19.92
C LEU A 308 -3.25 12.18 -21.17
N GLN A 309 -3.52 13.49 -21.15
CA GLN A 309 -4.08 14.17 -22.31
C GLN A 309 -3.12 14.18 -23.51
N GLU A 310 -1.81 14.29 -23.27
CA GLU A 310 -0.78 14.10 -24.28
C GLU A 310 -0.79 12.67 -24.84
N ALA A 311 -0.84 11.67 -23.97
CA ALA A 311 -0.90 10.27 -24.39
C ALA A 311 -2.15 9.99 -25.26
N GLU A 312 -3.32 10.53 -24.89
CA GLU A 312 -4.56 10.42 -25.68
C GLU A 312 -4.40 11.02 -27.08
N ARG A 313 -3.77 12.19 -27.21
CA ARG A 313 -3.46 12.78 -28.53
C ARG A 313 -2.55 11.88 -29.37
N ARG A 314 -1.75 11.03 -28.72
CA ARG A 314 -0.83 10.07 -29.37
C ARG A 314 -1.39 8.65 -29.46
N GLY A 315 -2.71 8.51 -29.37
CA GLY A 315 -3.40 7.24 -29.60
C GLY A 315 -3.56 6.37 -28.35
N ALA A 316 -3.31 6.90 -27.14
CA ALA A 316 -3.74 6.22 -25.93
C ALA A 316 -5.27 6.19 -25.85
N VAL A 317 -5.81 5.07 -25.44
CA VAL A 317 -7.24 4.91 -25.15
C VAL A 317 -7.40 4.74 -23.65
N PHE A 318 -8.26 5.57 -23.05
CA PHE A 318 -8.59 5.44 -21.64
C PHE A 318 -10.05 5.78 -21.36
N ASP A 319 -10.77 4.86 -20.73
CA ASP A 319 -12.15 5.07 -20.32
C ASP A 319 -12.27 5.41 -18.83
N GLY A 320 -13.04 6.45 -18.51
CA GLY A 320 -13.38 6.78 -17.11
C GLY A 320 -12.31 7.55 -16.34
N SER A 321 -11.65 8.54 -16.96
CA SER A 321 -10.67 9.39 -16.26
C SER A 321 -11.33 10.41 -15.36
N ILE A 322 -10.66 10.70 -14.24
CA ILE A 322 -11.17 11.61 -13.21
C ILE A 322 -10.50 12.98 -13.36
N GLY A 323 -11.33 14.02 -13.32
CA GLY A 323 -10.87 15.40 -13.41
C GLY A 323 -10.79 15.92 -14.85
N ARG A 324 -10.50 17.21 -14.97
CA ARG A 324 -10.33 17.89 -16.25
C ARG A 324 -9.14 18.84 -16.14
N VAL A 325 -8.22 18.74 -17.09
CA VAL A 325 -7.03 19.61 -17.15
C VAL A 325 -7.45 21.04 -17.45
N ARG A 326 -6.88 22.01 -16.74
CA ARG A 326 -7.00 23.44 -17.07
C ARG A 326 -6.31 23.71 -18.40
N SER A 327 -6.94 24.47 -19.29
CA SER A 327 -6.28 24.87 -20.53
C SER A 327 -5.07 25.74 -20.19
N LEU A 328 -3.87 25.18 -20.38
CA LEU A 328 -2.61 25.90 -20.32
C LEU A 328 -2.23 26.20 -21.77
N TYR A 329 -2.66 27.36 -22.27
CA TYR A 329 -2.12 27.89 -23.52
C TYR A 329 -0.71 28.37 -23.23
N ALA A 330 0.28 27.67 -23.78
CA ALA A 330 1.67 28.09 -23.76
C ALA A 330 2.15 28.20 -25.20
N GLU A 331 2.56 29.40 -25.59
CA GLU A 331 3.20 29.62 -26.88
C GLU A 331 4.66 29.16 -26.83
N PRO A 332 5.23 28.70 -27.97
CA PRO A 332 6.65 28.38 -28.06
C PRO A 332 7.51 29.56 -27.58
N GLY A 333 8.47 29.29 -26.70
CA GLY A 333 9.29 30.29 -26.01
C GLY A 333 8.81 30.65 -24.60
N TYR A 334 7.60 30.23 -24.19
CA TYR A 334 7.14 30.42 -22.81
C TYR A 334 8.03 29.65 -21.82
N LYS A 335 8.61 30.37 -20.85
CA LYS A 335 9.45 29.80 -19.79
C LYS A 335 8.66 29.63 -18.50
N GLY A 336 8.49 28.38 -18.08
CA GLY A 336 7.94 28.03 -16.78
C GLY A 336 8.90 28.33 -15.63
N LYS A 337 8.35 28.39 -14.41
CA LYS A 337 9.10 28.71 -13.17
C LYS A 337 10.21 27.71 -12.83
N SER A 338 10.07 26.46 -13.28
CA SER A 338 11.01 25.34 -13.07
C SER A 338 12.20 25.32 -14.05
N GLY A 339 12.27 26.30 -14.96
CA GLY A 339 13.25 26.38 -16.04
C GLY A 339 12.91 25.56 -17.28
N PHE A 340 11.72 24.97 -17.35
CA PHE A 340 11.21 24.31 -18.55
C PHE A 340 10.64 25.34 -19.52
N THR A 341 10.97 25.19 -20.81
CA THR A 341 10.52 26.08 -21.90
C THR A 341 9.58 25.31 -22.80
N ALA A 342 8.42 25.88 -23.14
CA ALA A 342 7.52 25.34 -24.14
C ALA A 342 8.17 25.51 -25.53
N VAL A 343 8.34 24.41 -26.27
CA VAL A 343 8.94 24.43 -27.61
C VAL A 343 8.15 23.53 -28.56
N GLY A 344 8.07 23.92 -29.82
CA GLY A 344 7.54 23.05 -30.86
C GLY A 344 8.55 21.94 -31.15
N MET A 345 8.12 20.69 -31.10
CA MET A 345 8.95 19.54 -31.42
C MET A 345 8.25 18.61 -32.40
N SER A 346 9.00 18.12 -33.38
CA SER A 346 8.59 17.04 -34.27
C SER A 346 9.80 16.23 -34.70
N ILE A 347 9.56 14.98 -35.07
CA ILE A 347 10.54 14.13 -35.75
C ILE A 347 10.18 14.11 -37.23
N LYS A 348 11.19 14.18 -38.10
CA LYS A 348 11.00 13.97 -39.55
C LYS A 348 12.08 13.03 -40.09
N PRO A 349 11.81 12.28 -41.17
CA PRO A 349 12.86 11.58 -41.89
C PRO A 349 13.86 12.57 -42.51
N GLU A 350 15.15 12.26 -42.45
CA GLU A 350 16.22 13.00 -43.14
C GLU A 350 16.00 12.97 -44.65
N ASN A 351 15.61 11.80 -45.16
CA ASN A 351 15.20 11.62 -46.54
C ASN A 351 13.84 10.91 -46.60
N PRO A 352 12.75 11.63 -46.95
CA PRO A 352 11.41 11.04 -47.03
C PRO A 352 11.28 9.92 -48.08
N ALA A 353 12.15 9.90 -49.10
CA ALA A 353 12.11 8.91 -50.17
C ALA A 353 12.79 7.57 -49.78
N VAL A 354 13.55 7.54 -48.68
CA VAL A 354 14.27 6.36 -48.22
C VAL A 354 13.55 5.73 -47.03
N VAL A 355 13.15 4.47 -47.19
CA VAL A 355 12.61 3.66 -46.10
C VAL A 355 13.68 3.52 -45.01
N ASN A 356 13.33 3.84 -43.77
CA ASN A 356 14.24 3.89 -42.61
C ASN A 356 15.39 4.92 -42.73
N SER A 357 15.15 6.07 -43.37
CA SER A 357 16.08 7.20 -43.28
C SER A 357 16.30 7.62 -41.83
N ARG A 358 17.46 8.25 -41.57
CA ARG A 358 17.79 8.76 -40.24
C ARG A 358 16.72 9.74 -39.81
N LYS A 359 16.44 9.78 -38.51
CA LYS A 359 15.43 10.69 -37.97
C LYS A 359 16.11 12.02 -37.63
N ILE A 360 15.41 13.11 -37.90
CA ILE A 360 15.82 14.47 -37.54
C ILE A 360 14.82 14.98 -36.52
N LEU A 361 15.32 15.38 -35.34
CA LEU A 361 14.53 16.12 -34.36
C LEU A 361 14.54 17.59 -34.74
N VAL A 362 13.36 18.14 -34.97
CA VAL A 362 13.15 19.57 -35.19
C VAL A 362 12.68 20.19 -33.89
N VAL A 363 13.36 21.24 -33.44
CA VAL A 363 13.02 21.98 -32.22
C VAL A 363 12.85 23.45 -32.54
N ARG A 364 11.68 24.00 -32.20
CA ARG A 364 11.29 25.40 -32.42
C ARG A 364 11.04 26.11 -31.09
N ASP A 365 11.84 27.12 -30.83
CA ASP A 365 11.79 27.97 -29.64
C ASP A 365 11.49 29.41 -30.07
N GLY A 366 10.22 29.80 -30.03
CA GLY A 366 9.72 31.04 -30.64
C GLY A 366 9.98 31.06 -32.15
N GLU A 367 10.79 32.04 -32.59
CA GLU A 367 11.21 32.20 -34.00
C GLU A 367 12.42 31.34 -34.38
N LYS A 368 13.16 30.81 -33.39
CA LYS A 368 14.38 30.02 -33.66
C LYS A 368 14.00 28.57 -33.92
N LYS A 369 14.48 28.01 -35.03
CA LYS A 369 14.32 26.59 -35.39
C LYS A 369 15.70 25.94 -35.52
N LYS A 370 15.89 24.78 -34.89
CA LYS A 370 17.10 23.96 -35.00
C LYS A 370 16.75 22.52 -35.30
N GLU A 371 17.60 21.84 -36.05
CA GLU A 371 17.42 20.46 -36.45
C GLU A 371 18.60 19.65 -35.92
N PHE A 372 18.35 18.43 -35.41
CA PHE A 372 19.36 17.57 -34.82
C PHE A 372 19.21 16.14 -35.34
N LEU A 373 20.31 15.40 -35.44
CA LEU A 373 20.24 13.97 -35.70
C LEU A 373 19.62 13.27 -34.48
N PHE A 374 18.57 12.48 -34.71
CA PHE A 374 17.86 11.77 -33.67
C PHE A 374 18.03 10.26 -33.82
N ASP A 375 18.70 9.66 -32.86
CA ASP A 375 18.88 8.21 -32.77
C ASP A 375 18.52 7.75 -31.35
N PRO A 376 17.36 7.12 -31.15
CA PRO A 376 16.93 6.68 -29.83
C PRO A 376 17.68 5.45 -29.31
N GLU A 377 18.41 4.72 -30.16
CA GLU A 377 19.15 3.50 -29.78
C GLU A 377 20.62 3.78 -29.45
N ARG A 378 21.16 4.91 -29.93
CA ARG A 378 22.52 5.36 -29.65
C ARG A 378 22.61 6.02 -28.27
N TYR A 379 22.75 5.19 -27.24
CA TYR A 379 22.89 5.66 -25.85
C TYR A 379 24.28 6.26 -25.57
N ASN A 380 24.31 7.57 -25.32
CA ASN A 380 25.22 8.28 -24.41
C ASN A 380 26.76 8.02 -24.53
N THR A 381 27.29 7.89 -25.74
CA THR A 381 28.74 7.68 -25.95
C THR A 381 29.48 8.82 -26.66
N ASP A 382 28.78 9.82 -27.21
CA ASP A 382 29.40 10.92 -27.96
C ASP A 382 29.38 12.27 -27.22
N ILE A 383 30.52 12.97 -27.28
CA ILE A 383 30.80 14.28 -26.66
C ILE A 383 29.90 15.40 -27.24
N ASP A 384 29.28 15.18 -28.40
CA ASP A 384 28.49 16.18 -29.15
C ASP A 384 26.96 15.94 -29.08
N THR A 385 26.48 15.30 -28.01
CA THR A 385 25.04 15.03 -27.82
C THR A 385 24.37 16.17 -27.04
N SER A 386 23.37 16.80 -27.65
CA SER A 386 22.48 17.78 -27.01
C SER A 386 21.36 17.09 -26.23
N PHE A 387 21.36 17.24 -24.91
CA PHE A 387 20.34 16.67 -24.04
C PHE A 387 19.17 17.63 -23.81
N PHE A 388 17.96 17.12 -24.03
CA PHE A 388 16.71 17.80 -23.69
C PHE A 388 16.09 17.11 -22.49
N ASP A 389 15.99 17.84 -21.38
CA ASP A 389 15.39 17.30 -20.17
C ASP A 389 13.86 17.38 -20.27
N ILE A 390 13.19 16.25 -20.04
CA ILE A 390 11.72 16.16 -20.00
C ILE A 390 11.24 15.72 -18.62
N SER A 391 10.09 16.24 -18.19
CA SER A 391 9.41 15.72 -17.00
C SER A 391 8.65 14.43 -17.31
N SER A 392 8.58 13.57 -16.30
CA SER A 392 7.90 12.28 -16.35
C SER A 392 6.39 12.41 -16.08
N ILE A 393 5.97 13.20 -15.09
CA ILE A 393 4.57 13.27 -14.64
C ILE A 393 3.90 14.64 -14.81
N THR A 394 4.66 15.69 -15.12
CA THR A 394 4.14 17.04 -15.40
C THR A 394 4.64 17.54 -16.76
N HIS A 395 4.04 18.62 -17.27
CA HIS A 395 4.53 19.25 -18.50
C HIS A 395 5.70 20.18 -18.18
N ASP A 396 5.50 21.14 -17.30
CA ASP A 396 6.43 22.21 -16.99
C ASP A 396 7.40 21.87 -15.85
N GLY A 397 7.88 20.62 -15.80
CA GLY A 397 8.99 20.26 -14.94
C GLY A 397 8.66 19.95 -13.48
N GLN A 398 9.73 19.70 -12.72
CA GLN A 398 9.65 19.41 -11.29
C GLN A 398 8.93 20.53 -10.53
N HIS A 399 8.02 20.15 -9.63
CA HIS A 399 7.40 21.08 -8.70
C HIS A 399 8.44 21.75 -7.79
N ASP A 400 8.30 23.06 -7.59
CA ASP A 400 9.07 23.79 -6.57
C ASP A 400 8.72 23.22 -5.19
N GLU A 401 9.73 22.97 -4.35
CA GLU A 401 9.52 22.56 -2.96
C GLU A 401 8.59 23.53 -2.23
N ASN A 402 8.59 24.82 -2.58
CA ASN A 402 7.69 25.81 -2.00
C ASN A 402 6.22 25.59 -2.39
N GLU A 403 5.93 25.07 -3.58
CA GLU A 403 4.57 24.72 -4.02
C GLU A 403 4.07 23.46 -3.32
N VAL A 404 4.98 22.53 -2.99
CA VAL A 404 4.62 21.25 -2.35
C VAL A 404 4.55 21.36 -0.82
N LYS A 405 5.30 22.30 -0.22
CA LYS A 405 5.35 22.54 1.23
C LYS A 405 3.98 22.64 1.92
N PRO A 406 2.96 23.34 1.37
CA PRO A 406 1.63 23.41 1.97
C PRO A 406 0.96 22.04 2.12
N TYR A 407 1.10 21.17 1.12
CA TYR A 407 0.54 19.81 1.11
C TYR A 407 1.34 18.85 2.03
N LYS A 408 2.60 19.17 2.30
CA LYS A 408 3.42 18.48 3.31
C LYS A 408 3.16 18.99 4.74
N LYS A 409 2.41 20.08 4.93
CA LYS A 409 2.20 20.68 6.24
C LYS A 409 1.38 19.74 7.11
N ARG A 410 2.06 19.13 8.07
CA ARG A 410 1.49 18.15 8.99
C ARG A 410 0.70 18.85 10.11
N HIS A 411 -0.58 18.52 10.22
CA HIS A 411 -1.38 18.92 11.38
C HIS A 411 -0.96 18.10 12.60
N TRP A 412 -0.16 18.68 13.50
CA TRP A 412 0.31 18.02 14.73
C TRP A 412 -0.85 17.44 15.57
N LEU A 413 -2.01 18.13 15.58
CA LEU A 413 -3.21 17.69 16.27
C LEU A 413 -3.73 16.35 15.74
N ARG A 414 -3.60 16.08 14.43
CA ARG A 414 -3.96 14.79 13.84
C ARG A 414 -3.03 13.69 14.34
N TYR A 415 -1.72 13.92 14.29
CA TYR A 415 -0.76 12.93 14.76
C TYR A 415 -0.94 12.65 16.25
N PHE A 416 -1.24 13.69 17.03
CA PHE A 416 -1.61 13.54 18.43
C PHE A 416 -2.87 12.70 18.61
N ALA A 417 -3.95 12.97 17.85
CA ALA A 417 -5.18 12.19 17.90
C ALA A 417 -4.97 10.72 17.50
N ILE A 418 -4.19 10.45 16.45
CA ILE A 418 -3.81 9.09 16.03
C ILE A 418 -3.03 8.41 17.15
N ALA A 419 -1.98 9.05 17.68
CA ALA A 419 -1.16 8.49 18.75
C ALA A 419 -2.00 8.20 20.02
N LEU A 420 -2.93 9.09 20.37
CA LEU A 420 -3.86 8.89 21.47
C LEU A 420 -4.80 7.70 21.22
N ALA A 421 -5.33 7.54 20.01
CA ALA A 421 -6.16 6.39 19.65
C ALA A 421 -5.39 5.06 19.76
N PHE A 422 -4.13 5.01 19.30
CA PHE A 422 -3.25 3.86 19.50
C PHE A 422 -3.00 3.58 20.99
N LEU A 423 -2.70 4.61 21.78
CA LEU A 423 -2.47 4.47 23.22
C LEU A 423 -3.69 3.92 23.96
N ILE A 424 -4.87 4.51 23.73
CA ILE A 424 -6.12 4.08 24.36
C ILE A 424 -6.41 2.61 24.02
N THR A 425 -6.32 2.26 22.73
CA THR A 425 -6.60 0.89 22.30
C THR A 425 -5.61 -0.11 22.88
N MET A 426 -4.31 0.20 22.92
CA MET A 426 -3.28 -0.66 23.52
C MET A 426 -3.47 -0.87 25.03
N LEU A 427 -3.98 0.12 25.76
CA LEU A 427 -4.22 0.01 27.20
C LEU A 427 -5.54 -0.69 27.55
N ALA A 428 -6.52 -0.67 26.65
CA ALA A 428 -7.86 -1.19 26.93
C ALA A 428 -7.89 -2.68 27.36
N PRO A 429 -7.15 -3.62 26.72
CA PRO A 429 -7.11 -5.02 27.18
C PRO A 429 -6.60 -5.18 28.61
N TYR A 430 -5.58 -4.40 29.00
CA TYR A 430 -5.07 -4.45 30.38
C TYR A 430 -6.07 -3.91 31.38
N ALA A 431 -6.79 -2.84 31.04
CA ALA A 431 -7.84 -2.31 31.87
C ALA A 431 -8.97 -3.35 32.07
N VAL A 432 -9.37 -4.05 31.00
CA VAL A 432 -10.37 -5.14 31.06
C VAL A 432 -9.88 -6.32 31.89
N ILE A 433 -8.64 -6.77 31.67
CA ILE A 433 -8.04 -7.86 32.45
C ILE A 433 -7.97 -7.47 33.94
N TYR A 434 -7.52 -6.25 34.24
CA TYR A 434 -7.46 -5.75 35.61
C TYR A 434 -8.85 -5.66 36.24
N PHE A 435 -9.83 -5.12 35.52
CA PHE A 435 -11.18 -4.94 36.02
C PHE A 435 -11.84 -6.27 36.42
N PHE A 436 -11.68 -7.31 35.59
CA PHE A 436 -12.31 -8.60 35.87
C PHE A 436 -11.49 -9.50 36.81
N SER A 437 -10.15 -9.51 36.70
CA SER A 437 -9.31 -10.46 37.44
C SER A 437 -8.52 -9.85 38.59
N GLY A 438 -8.39 -8.52 38.66
CA GLY A 438 -7.45 -7.83 39.56
C GLY A 438 -6.00 -8.24 39.36
N PHE A 439 -5.63 -8.75 38.17
CA PHE A 439 -4.37 -9.44 37.89
C PHE A 439 -4.06 -10.62 38.83
N ARG A 440 -5.08 -11.23 39.44
CA ARG A 440 -4.89 -12.44 40.25
C ARG A 440 -4.58 -13.62 39.33
N LYS A 441 -3.65 -14.48 39.74
CA LYS A 441 -3.23 -15.65 38.96
C LYS A 441 -4.28 -16.78 38.90
N GLY A 442 -5.23 -16.81 39.83
CA GLY A 442 -6.14 -17.95 40.01
C GLY A 442 -5.36 -19.25 40.24
N GLN A 443 -5.89 -20.35 39.69
CA GLN A 443 -5.28 -21.69 39.63
C GLN A 443 -4.54 -21.96 38.31
N SER A 444 -4.41 -20.97 37.42
CA SER A 444 -3.69 -21.17 36.15
C SER A 444 -2.24 -21.62 36.37
N THR A 445 -1.66 -22.28 35.37
CA THR A 445 -0.25 -22.62 35.34
C THR A 445 0.61 -21.44 34.90
N THR A 446 1.91 -21.48 35.21
CA THR A 446 2.85 -20.47 34.72
C THR A 446 2.93 -20.45 33.19
N ALA A 447 2.80 -21.62 32.54
CA ALA A 447 2.80 -21.72 31.08
C ALA A 447 1.57 -21.03 30.47
N GLN A 448 0.36 -21.29 31.01
CA GLN A 448 -0.88 -20.64 30.55
C GLN A 448 -0.75 -19.11 30.62
N ARG A 449 -0.31 -18.57 31.76
CA ARG A 449 -0.13 -17.12 31.93
C ARG A 449 0.91 -16.53 30.98
N ARG A 450 2.03 -17.23 30.75
CA ARG A 450 3.08 -16.75 29.85
C ARG A 450 2.58 -16.67 28.41
N TRP A 451 1.95 -17.71 27.89
CA TRP A 451 1.45 -17.70 26.51
C TRP A 451 0.38 -16.64 26.29
N MET A 452 -0.61 -16.54 27.19
CA MET A 452 -1.69 -15.56 27.06
C MET A 452 -1.16 -14.11 27.11
N MET A 453 -0.25 -13.80 28.03
CA MET A 453 0.31 -12.44 28.11
C MET A 453 1.32 -12.14 27.01
N SER A 454 2.11 -13.12 26.56
CA SER A 454 3.06 -12.93 25.47
C SER A 454 2.33 -12.68 24.15
N TRP A 455 1.21 -13.35 23.93
CA TRP A 455 0.35 -13.08 22.79
C TRP A 455 -0.19 -11.66 22.80
N LEU A 456 -0.78 -11.22 23.92
CA LEU A 456 -1.28 -9.85 24.05
C LEU A 456 -0.18 -8.80 23.79
N VAL A 457 1.02 -9.01 24.34
CA VAL A 457 2.16 -8.11 24.12
C VAL A 457 2.61 -8.13 22.66
N ALA A 458 2.71 -9.30 22.02
CA ALA A 458 3.11 -9.39 20.62
C ALA A 458 2.12 -8.67 19.70
N ASP A 459 0.83 -8.75 20.02
CA ASP A 459 -0.22 -8.05 19.29
C ASP A 459 -0.11 -6.53 19.44
N GLN A 460 0.18 -6.04 20.64
CA GLN A 460 0.47 -4.61 20.89
C GLN A 460 1.73 -4.13 20.16
N VAL A 461 2.78 -4.95 20.12
CA VAL A 461 3.99 -4.66 19.35
C VAL A 461 3.67 -4.58 17.85
N SER A 462 2.73 -5.39 17.34
CA SER A 462 2.24 -5.31 15.96
C SER A 462 1.57 -3.97 15.66
N ALA A 463 0.69 -3.48 16.54
CA ALA A 463 0.09 -2.15 16.40
C ALA A 463 1.13 -1.02 16.47
N ALA A 464 2.01 -1.05 17.48
CA ALA A 464 3.07 -0.05 17.64
C ALA A 464 4.00 -0.03 16.41
N GLY A 465 4.38 -1.20 15.91
CA GLY A 465 5.17 -1.34 14.67
C GLY A 465 4.44 -0.75 13.47
N THR A 466 3.13 -1.00 13.33
CA THR A 466 2.30 -0.40 12.26
C THR A 466 2.33 1.13 12.32
N PHE A 467 2.17 1.72 13.50
CA PHE A 467 2.24 3.17 13.69
C PHE A 467 3.63 3.73 13.39
N VAL A 468 4.69 3.11 13.91
CA VAL A 468 6.08 3.55 13.71
C VAL A 468 6.46 3.45 12.24
N PHE A 469 6.14 2.35 11.56
CA PHE A 469 6.42 2.20 10.12
C PHE A 469 5.65 3.21 9.29
N TRP A 470 4.36 3.43 9.59
CA TRP A 470 3.60 4.50 8.94
C TRP A 470 4.25 5.87 9.14
N TRP A 471 4.66 6.21 10.36
CA TRP A 471 5.33 7.48 10.65
C TRP A 471 6.66 7.64 9.91
N ILE A 472 7.48 6.60 9.87
CA ILE A 472 8.75 6.58 9.13
C ILE A 472 8.49 6.74 7.64
N TRP A 473 7.54 6.00 7.06
CA TRP A 473 7.22 6.09 5.63
C TRP A 473 6.72 7.47 5.25
N GLN A 474 5.91 8.10 6.10
CA GLN A 474 5.48 9.48 5.89
C GLN A 474 6.69 10.44 5.85
N LYS A 475 7.72 10.24 6.70
CA LYS A 475 8.86 11.15 6.86
C LYS A 475 10.01 10.91 5.89
N HIS A 476 10.31 9.66 5.58
CA HIS A 476 11.55 9.25 4.95
C HIS A 476 11.34 8.31 3.75
N GLY A 477 10.09 8.08 3.34
CA GLY A 477 9.79 7.17 2.23
C GLY A 477 10.12 5.71 2.59
N ASN A 478 10.37 4.89 1.57
CA ASN A 478 10.41 3.42 1.69
C ASN A 478 11.78 2.86 2.10
N ILE A 479 12.32 3.28 3.24
CA ILE A 479 13.65 2.85 3.71
C ILE A 479 13.67 1.39 4.21
N ILE A 480 12.56 0.90 4.76
CA ILE A 480 12.54 -0.41 5.45
C ILE A 480 12.38 -1.55 4.43
N PRO A 481 13.28 -2.55 4.36
CA PRO A 481 13.13 -3.68 3.44
C PRO A 481 11.91 -4.55 3.74
N ILE A 482 11.29 -5.10 2.69
CA ILE A 482 10.10 -5.96 2.80
C ILE A 482 10.39 -7.21 3.64
N ALA A 483 11.58 -7.80 3.50
CA ALA A 483 12.00 -8.98 4.24
C ALA A 483 12.02 -8.75 5.76
N VAL A 484 12.45 -7.56 6.20
CA VAL A 484 12.48 -7.20 7.63
C VAL A 484 11.07 -7.15 8.21
N HIS A 485 10.12 -6.60 7.46
CA HIS A 485 8.72 -6.56 7.87
C HIS A 485 8.13 -7.97 8.01
N TYR A 486 8.34 -8.86 7.02
CA TYR A 486 7.85 -10.23 7.09
C TYR A 486 8.51 -11.04 8.21
N ALA A 487 9.82 -10.88 8.43
CA ALA A 487 10.52 -11.52 9.54
C ALA A 487 9.97 -11.05 10.89
N GLY A 488 9.70 -9.75 11.05
CA GLY A 488 9.06 -9.19 12.24
C GLY A 488 7.68 -9.78 12.49
N VAL A 489 6.81 -9.82 11.47
CA VAL A 489 5.48 -10.44 11.59
C VAL A 489 5.60 -11.92 11.94
N ALA A 490 6.48 -12.67 11.28
CA ALA A 490 6.69 -14.10 11.57
C ALA A 490 7.11 -14.34 13.03
N GLY A 491 7.99 -13.49 13.58
CA GLY A 491 8.37 -13.56 14.99
C GLY A 491 7.19 -13.28 15.94
N LEU A 492 6.32 -12.33 15.60
CA LEU A 492 5.12 -12.01 16.40
C LEU A 492 4.03 -13.08 16.32
N LEU A 493 4.01 -13.90 15.26
CA LEU A 493 3.06 -15.01 15.12
C LEU A 493 3.35 -16.17 16.09
N VAL A 494 4.60 -16.35 16.52
CA VAL A 494 5.00 -17.42 17.47
C VAL A 494 4.18 -17.39 18.76
N PRO A 495 4.13 -16.26 19.52
CA PRO A 495 3.30 -16.17 20.72
C PRO A 495 1.79 -16.24 20.41
N ALA A 496 1.35 -15.80 19.22
CA ALA A 496 -0.07 -15.91 18.85
C ALA A 496 -0.53 -17.36 18.63
N ILE A 497 0.28 -18.16 17.94
CA ILE A 497 0.02 -19.59 17.76
C ILE A 497 0.05 -20.31 19.12
N GLY A 498 1.05 -20.03 19.96
CA GLY A 498 1.13 -20.58 21.31
C GLY A 498 -0.06 -20.17 22.19
N GLY A 499 -0.53 -18.93 22.06
CA GLY A 499 -1.74 -18.42 22.70
C GLY A 499 -2.99 -19.20 22.27
N LEU A 500 -3.22 -19.37 20.97
CA LEU A 500 -4.36 -20.14 20.44
C LEU A 500 -4.36 -21.61 20.90
N VAL A 501 -3.20 -22.27 20.89
CA VAL A 501 -3.06 -23.64 21.42
C VAL A 501 -3.39 -23.67 22.90
N THR A 502 -2.92 -22.68 23.67
CA THR A 502 -3.21 -22.58 25.12
C THR A 502 -4.70 -22.33 25.37
N VAL A 503 -5.37 -21.50 24.56
CA VAL A 503 -6.83 -21.30 24.58
C VAL A 503 -7.56 -22.62 24.37
N GLY A 504 -7.19 -23.38 23.33
CA GLY A 504 -7.79 -24.69 23.06
C GLY A 504 -7.60 -25.67 24.21
N ALA A 505 -6.38 -25.75 24.76
CA ALA A 505 -6.07 -26.61 25.90
C ALA A 505 -6.90 -26.23 27.15
N MET A 506 -6.95 -24.94 27.50
CA MET A 506 -7.74 -24.46 28.64
C MET A 506 -9.24 -24.71 28.44
N PHE A 507 -9.77 -24.53 27.22
CA PHE A 507 -11.17 -24.81 26.92
C PHE A 507 -11.52 -26.29 27.11
N LEU A 508 -10.67 -27.20 26.62
CA LEU A 508 -10.86 -28.64 26.80
C LEU A 508 -10.78 -29.05 28.28
N GLU A 509 -9.85 -28.45 29.03
CA GLU A 509 -9.71 -28.64 30.48
C GLU A 509 -10.94 -28.13 31.25
N ASP A 510 -11.54 -27.03 30.82
CA ASP A 510 -12.72 -26.44 31.45
C ASP A 510 -13.99 -27.26 31.21
N ASN A 511 -14.08 -27.89 30.04
CA ASN A 511 -15.21 -28.74 29.66
C ASN A 511 -15.02 -30.23 29.99
N GLN A 512 -13.98 -30.58 30.76
CA GLN A 512 -13.70 -31.95 31.21
C GLN A 512 -13.56 -32.95 30.05
N PHE A 513 -12.84 -32.54 29.00
CA PHE A 513 -12.47 -33.44 27.91
C PHE A 513 -11.47 -34.51 28.40
N GLY A 514 -11.72 -35.77 28.09
CA GLY A 514 -10.88 -36.87 28.54
C GLY A 514 -11.42 -38.23 28.09
N PRO A 515 -10.76 -39.34 28.48
CA PRO A 515 -11.22 -40.69 28.16
C PRO A 515 -12.65 -40.89 28.63
N CYS A 516 -13.50 -41.42 27.76
CA CYS A 516 -14.85 -41.79 28.13
C CYS A 516 -14.75 -43.08 28.96
N GLY A 517 -15.06 -42.99 30.26
CA GLY A 517 -15.04 -44.17 31.14
C GLY A 517 -15.98 -45.26 30.61
N PRO A 518 -15.74 -46.54 30.94
CA PRO A 518 -16.70 -47.60 30.63
C PRO A 518 -18.02 -47.28 31.36
N SER A 519 -19.10 -47.21 30.59
CA SER A 519 -20.47 -47.07 31.08
C SER A 519 -20.86 -48.20 32.03
#